data_AF-A0A535PA25-F1
#
_entry.id   AF-A0A535PA25-F1
#
_cell.length_a   1.000
_cell.length_b   1.000
_cell.length_c   1.000
_cell.angle_alpha   90.00
_cell.angle_beta   90.00
_cell.angle_gamma   90.00
#
_symmetry.space_group_name_H-M   'P 1'
#
loop_
_entity.id
_entity.type
_entity.pdbx_description
1 polymer ?
#
loop_
_entity_poly.entity_id
_entity_poly.type
_entity_poly.pdbx_seq_one_letter_code
_entity_poly.pdbx_strand_id
1 'polypeptide(L)'
;MATPRGACRCKTWNIGLSRGAPRPRVESVGMCAERIHPAGDEALMRDLRQQARGTPPLGDGEQTSLLEQSARGDRQSQSRLVATKLGMVIRLAEARSEKGLSVPDLVQEGSLGLIEAMRSFQGSGVRDFDAFAEQKVGEQMDAAIAAEAAAVREAEQLVAACNDYERVKILLRRTLQRTPTEAEIAEKLEWSVDRTRYVAQVVADARRRHDEELLAL
;
A
#
# COMPACT_ATOMS: atom_id res chain seq x y z
N MET A 1 -15.62 -49.23 -0.55
CA MET A 1 -15.61 -47.76 -0.40
C MET A 1 -14.17 -47.29 -0.36
N ALA A 2 -13.68 -46.73 -1.47
CA ALA A 2 -12.34 -46.14 -1.57
C ALA A 2 -12.40 -45.02 -2.61
N THR A 3 -12.05 -43.80 -2.20
CA THR A 3 -11.90 -42.62 -3.06
C THR A 3 -10.55 -42.68 -3.79
N PRO A 4 -10.46 -42.34 -5.09
CA PRO A 4 -9.17 -42.10 -5.71
C PRO A 4 -8.81 -40.62 -5.64
N ARG A 5 -7.69 -40.32 -4.97
CA ARG A 5 -6.97 -39.04 -5.06
C ARG A 5 -6.44 -38.88 -6.49
N GLY A 6 -6.96 -37.89 -7.21
CA GLY A 6 -6.45 -37.49 -8.52
C GLY A 6 -5.11 -36.77 -8.38
N ALA A 7 -4.03 -37.47 -8.72
CA ALA A 7 -2.71 -36.87 -8.91
C ALA A 7 -2.73 -35.96 -10.15
N CYS A 8 -2.60 -34.65 -9.94
CA CYS A 8 -2.43 -33.68 -11.03
C CYS A 8 -1.01 -33.84 -11.60
N ARG A 9 -0.90 -34.65 -12.65
CA ARG A 9 0.36 -34.93 -13.33
C ARG A 9 0.71 -33.72 -14.20
N CYS A 10 1.64 -32.90 -13.71
CA CYS A 10 2.23 -31.78 -14.44
C CYS A 10 2.91 -32.33 -15.71
N LYS A 11 2.19 -32.33 -16.84
CA LYS A 11 2.77 -32.61 -18.15
C LYS A 11 3.24 -31.29 -18.71
N THR A 12 4.56 -31.12 -18.80
CA THR A 12 5.20 -30.18 -19.72
C THR A 12 4.60 -30.38 -21.11
N TRP A 13 3.81 -29.39 -21.57
CA TRP A 13 3.27 -29.40 -22.92
C TRP A 13 4.00 -28.40 -23.81
N ASN A 14 4.56 -29.00 -24.86
CA ASN A 14 5.25 -28.39 -25.97
C ASN A 14 4.23 -27.69 -26.86
N ILE A 15 3.91 -26.44 -26.54
CA ILE A 15 3.25 -25.53 -27.45
C ILE A 15 4.16 -25.31 -28.66
N GLY A 16 3.68 -25.66 -29.86
CA GLY A 16 4.26 -25.29 -31.15
C GLY A 16 4.15 -23.77 -31.38
N LEU A 17 4.69 -22.99 -30.45
CA LEU A 17 4.97 -21.58 -30.58
C LEU A 17 6.48 -21.51 -30.81
N SER A 18 6.86 -21.08 -32.01
CA SER A 18 8.22 -20.71 -32.37
C SER A 18 8.84 -19.94 -31.20
N ARG A 19 9.86 -20.54 -30.58
CA ARG A 19 10.73 -19.92 -29.60
C ARG A 19 11.30 -18.66 -30.24
N GLY A 20 10.74 -17.50 -29.97
CA GLY A 20 11.21 -16.26 -30.58
C GLY A 20 10.17 -15.18 -30.86
N ALA A 21 8.89 -15.36 -30.49
CA ALA A 21 7.99 -14.20 -30.46
C ALA A 21 8.40 -13.32 -29.27
N PRO A 22 8.94 -12.10 -29.48
CA PRO A 22 9.15 -11.18 -28.37
C PRO A 22 7.80 -10.95 -27.71
N ARG A 23 7.72 -11.10 -26.38
CA ARG A 23 6.58 -10.54 -25.65
C ARG A 23 6.46 -9.10 -26.15
N PRO A 24 5.32 -8.67 -26.72
CA PRO A 24 5.16 -7.28 -27.07
C PRO A 24 5.49 -6.51 -25.80
N ARG A 25 6.48 -5.62 -25.90
CA ARG A 25 6.77 -4.66 -24.84
C ARG A 25 5.50 -3.85 -24.75
N VAL A 26 4.62 -4.24 -23.84
CA VAL A 26 3.54 -3.39 -23.39
C VAL A 26 4.30 -2.24 -22.78
N GLU A 27 4.47 -1.16 -23.54
CA GLU A 27 4.80 0.13 -22.97
C GLU A 27 3.78 0.28 -21.86
N SER A 28 4.29 0.26 -20.62
CA SER A 28 3.48 0.47 -19.45
C SER A 28 2.63 1.69 -19.74
N VAL A 29 1.34 1.49 -20.01
CA VAL A 29 0.35 2.52 -19.80
C VAL A 29 0.52 2.81 -18.34
N GLY A 30 1.33 3.82 -18.04
CA GLY A 30 1.48 4.34 -16.71
C GLY A 30 0.08 4.75 -16.34
N MET A 31 -0.62 3.92 -15.56
CA MET A 31 -1.37 4.46 -14.47
C MET A 31 -0.38 5.37 -13.77
N CYS A 32 -0.54 6.66 -14.00
CA CYS A 32 0.14 7.67 -13.24
C CYS A 32 -0.21 7.35 -11.79
N ALA A 33 0.65 6.60 -11.12
CA ALA A 33 0.93 6.86 -9.73
C ALA A 33 1.25 8.35 -9.74
N GLU A 34 0.25 9.16 -9.37
CA GLU A 34 0.38 10.59 -9.17
C GLU A 34 1.64 10.75 -8.32
N ARG A 35 2.75 11.10 -8.98
CA ARG A 35 4.04 11.22 -8.31
C ARG A 35 3.86 12.34 -7.31
N ILE A 36 4.02 12.01 -6.02
CA ILE A 36 4.48 12.86 -4.92
C ILE A 36 4.42 14.34 -5.30
N HIS A 37 3.42 15.08 -4.80
CA HIS A 37 3.33 16.53 -4.98
C HIS A 37 4.54 17.19 -4.28
N PRO A 38 5.66 17.43 -4.98
CA PRO A 38 6.92 17.73 -4.30
C PRO A 38 6.92 19.16 -3.74
N ALA A 39 6.08 20.04 -4.30
CA ALA A 39 5.89 21.41 -3.85
C ALA A 39 5.03 21.50 -2.58
N GLY A 40 4.05 20.60 -2.41
CA GLY A 40 3.18 20.57 -1.22
C GLY A 40 3.93 20.03 -0.01
N ASP A 41 4.68 18.96 -0.22
CA ASP A 41 5.41 18.25 0.84
C ASP A 41 6.52 19.11 1.45
N GLU A 42 7.25 19.90 0.64
CA GLU A 42 8.29 20.80 1.14
C GLU A 42 7.72 21.93 2.03
N ALA A 43 6.60 22.54 1.61
CA ALA A 43 5.93 23.56 2.41
C ALA A 43 5.44 22.97 3.74
N LEU A 44 4.82 21.79 3.69
CA LEU A 44 4.35 21.07 4.88
C LEU A 44 5.49 20.69 5.82
N MET A 45 6.60 20.16 5.28
CA MET A 45 7.76 19.80 6.10
C MET A 45 8.42 21.01 6.76
N ARG A 46 8.45 22.16 6.08
CA ARG A 46 8.90 23.42 6.70
C ARG A 46 8.05 23.78 7.91
N ASP A 47 6.73 23.67 7.79
CA ASP A 47 5.79 24.00 8.86
C ASP A 47 5.92 23.01 10.04
N LEU A 48 6.04 21.72 9.76
CA LEU A 48 6.28 20.68 10.78
C LEU A 48 7.60 20.92 11.54
N ARG A 49 8.68 21.27 10.83
CA ARG A 49 9.96 21.62 11.47
C ARG A 49 9.85 22.91 12.29
N GLN A 50 9.10 23.90 11.82
CA GLN A 50 8.84 25.13 12.59
C GLN A 50 8.06 24.84 13.87
N GLN A 51 7.02 24.00 13.80
CA GLN A 51 6.25 23.56 14.95
C GLN A 51 7.12 22.80 15.96
N ALA A 52 7.95 21.86 15.50
CA ALA A 52 8.86 21.11 16.36
C ALA A 52 9.86 22.03 17.10
N ARG A 53 10.34 23.08 16.44
CA ARG A 53 11.25 24.08 17.05
C ARG A 53 10.54 25.05 17.99
N GLY A 54 9.30 25.42 17.67
CA GLY A 54 8.50 26.35 18.46
C GLY A 54 7.88 25.74 19.72
N THR A 55 7.88 24.42 19.84
CA THR A 55 7.29 23.73 20.98
C THR A 55 8.24 23.78 22.19
N PRO A 56 7.81 24.31 23.35
CA PRO A 56 8.63 24.31 24.55
C PRO A 56 8.96 22.88 25.02
N PRO A 57 10.16 22.65 25.58
CA PRO A 57 10.48 21.36 26.20
C PRO A 57 9.55 21.09 27.38
N LEU A 58 9.43 19.81 27.73
CA LEU A 58 8.69 19.39 28.92
C LEU A 58 9.48 19.75 30.19
N GLY A 59 8.78 20.25 31.20
CA GLY A 59 9.34 20.49 32.52
C GLY A 59 9.54 19.20 33.31
N ASP A 60 10.18 19.33 34.47
CA ASP A 60 10.46 18.20 35.37
C ASP A 60 9.18 17.50 35.81
N GLY A 61 9.10 16.19 35.59
CA GLY A 61 7.91 15.39 35.93
C GLY A 61 6.68 15.62 35.04
N GLU A 62 6.70 16.60 34.13
CA GLU A 62 5.60 16.86 33.19
C GLU A 62 5.34 15.63 32.31
N GLN A 63 6.40 14.98 31.81
CA GLN A 63 6.28 13.78 30.97
C GLN A 63 5.49 12.66 31.66
N THR A 64 5.78 12.36 32.93
CA THR A 64 5.06 11.32 33.67
C THR A 64 3.58 11.65 33.83
N SER A 65 3.28 12.90 34.21
CA SER A 65 1.89 13.36 34.37
C SER A 65 1.10 13.27 33.06
N LEU A 66 1.71 13.72 31.95
CA LEU A 66 1.07 13.65 30.62
C LEU A 66 0.87 12.21 30.17
N LEU A 67 1.80 11.29 30.46
CA LEU A 67 1.65 9.86 30.12
C LEU A 67 0.50 9.21 30.89
N GLU A 68 0.35 9.51 32.19
CA GLU A 68 -0.77 9.01 32.99
C GLU A 68 -2.12 9.53 32.49
N GLN A 69 -2.20 10.83 32.15
CA GLN A 69 -3.41 11.45 31.62
C GLN A 69 -3.73 10.93 30.21
N SER A 70 -2.71 10.80 29.35
CA SER A 70 -2.82 10.24 28.01
C SER A 70 -3.33 8.78 28.03
N ALA A 71 -2.86 7.97 28.98
CA ALA A 71 -3.34 6.60 29.17
C ALA A 71 -4.83 6.54 29.55
N ARG A 72 -5.37 7.60 30.17
CA ARG A 72 -6.81 7.76 30.45
C ARG A 72 -7.60 8.36 29.27
N GLY A 73 -6.94 8.59 28.14
CA GLY A 73 -7.55 9.14 26.93
C GLY A 73 -7.61 10.67 26.88
N ASP A 74 -6.85 11.38 27.73
CA ASP A 74 -6.78 12.84 27.65
C ASP A 74 -6.09 13.30 26.36
N ARG A 75 -6.89 13.90 25.47
CA ARG A 75 -6.41 14.38 24.17
C ARG A 75 -5.45 15.55 24.30
N GLN A 76 -5.62 16.40 25.31
CA GLN A 76 -4.72 17.55 25.49
C GLN A 76 -3.31 17.07 25.85
N SER A 77 -3.20 16.09 26.74
CA SER A 77 -1.93 15.46 27.10
C SER A 77 -1.30 14.72 25.94
N GLN A 78 -2.09 14.00 25.14
CA GLN A 78 -1.61 13.37 23.90
C GLN A 78 -1.04 14.41 22.94
N SER A 79 -1.79 15.47 22.63
CA SER A 79 -1.33 16.53 21.73
C SER A 79 -0.08 17.23 22.24
N ARG A 80 0.03 17.46 23.56
CA ARG A 80 1.23 18.05 24.18
C ARG A 80 2.46 17.15 24.00
N LEU A 81 2.33 15.86 24.31
CA LEU A 81 3.42 14.90 24.15
C LEU A 81 3.82 14.72 22.67
N VAL A 82 2.84 14.62 21.76
CA VAL A 82 3.09 14.53 20.32
C VAL A 82 3.83 15.78 19.83
N ALA A 83 3.39 16.98 20.22
CA ALA A 83 4.04 18.22 19.81
C ALA A 83 5.50 18.30 20.28
N THR A 84 5.79 17.94 21.53
CA THR A 84 7.17 17.95 22.04
C THR A 84 8.04 16.91 21.34
N LYS A 85 7.52 15.71 21.09
CA LYS A 85 8.30 14.62 20.47
C LYS A 85 8.29 14.66 18.94
N LEU A 86 7.60 15.62 18.31
CA LEU A 86 7.51 15.77 16.85
C LEU A 86 8.90 15.80 16.19
N GLY A 87 9.88 16.47 16.81
CA GLY A 87 11.25 16.49 16.30
C GLY A 87 11.89 15.09 16.20
N MET A 88 11.58 14.18 17.11
CA MET A 88 12.02 12.78 17.05
C MET A 88 11.37 12.04 15.89
N VAL A 89 10.05 12.19 15.74
CA VAL A 89 9.28 11.59 14.66
C VAL A 89 9.82 12.04 13.30
N ILE A 90 10.08 13.35 13.13
CA ILE A 90 10.65 13.90 11.90
C ILE A 90 12.01 13.25 11.57
N ARG A 91 12.93 13.15 12.54
CA ARG A 91 14.24 12.51 12.30
C ARG A 91 14.12 11.05 11.86
N LEU A 92 13.22 10.30 12.50
CA LEU A 92 12.99 8.89 12.16
C LEU A 92 12.35 8.71 10.77
N ALA A 93 11.49 9.66 10.38
CA ALA A 93 10.87 9.72 9.06
C ALA A 93 11.88 10.09 7.97
N GLU A 94 12.74 11.09 8.22
CA GLU A 94 13.80 11.51 7.29
C GLU A 94 14.80 10.37 7.02
N ALA A 95 15.10 9.54 8.03
CA ALA A 95 15.92 8.34 7.87
C ALA A 95 15.27 7.24 7.00
N ARG A 96 13.99 7.40 6.62
CA ARG A 96 13.20 6.45 5.82
C ARG A 96 12.68 7.05 4.51
N SER A 97 13.13 8.24 4.13
CA SER A 97 12.63 9.01 2.98
C SER A 97 12.68 8.29 1.62
N GLU A 98 13.62 7.35 1.46
CA GLU A 98 13.84 6.64 0.19
C GLU A 98 12.97 5.37 0.01
N LYS A 99 12.07 5.05 0.95
CA LYS A 99 11.38 3.75 1.01
C LYS A 99 9.96 3.73 0.43
N GLY A 100 9.62 4.68 -0.44
CA GLY A 100 8.38 4.67 -1.23
C GLY A 100 7.20 5.45 -0.63
N LEU A 101 7.26 5.86 0.64
CA LEU A 101 6.34 6.82 1.25
C LEU A 101 6.97 8.21 1.33
N SER A 102 6.15 9.26 1.21
CA SER A 102 6.62 10.63 1.42
C SER A 102 7.01 10.84 2.88
N VAL A 103 7.94 11.78 3.14
CA VAL A 103 8.34 12.11 4.53
C VAL A 103 7.15 12.62 5.35
N PRO A 104 6.25 13.47 4.83
CA PRO A 104 5.02 13.83 5.54
C PRO A 104 4.15 12.64 5.93
N ASP A 105 3.96 11.67 5.04
CA ASP A 105 3.17 10.46 5.34
C ASP A 105 3.86 9.62 6.42
N LEU A 106 5.18 9.49 6.36
CA LEU A 106 5.95 8.82 7.41
C LEU A 106 5.81 9.55 8.76
N VAL A 107 5.80 10.89 8.77
CA VAL A 107 5.56 11.66 10.01
C VAL A 107 4.16 11.40 10.56
N GLN A 108 3.15 11.27 9.70
CA GLN A 108 1.79 10.93 10.11
C GLN A 108 1.73 9.53 10.74
N GLU A 109 2.26 8.51 10.06
CA GLU A 109 2.34 7.14 10.57
C GLU A 109 3.15 7.07 11.87
N GLY A 110 4.27 7.76 11.94
CA GLY A 110 5.08 7.86 13.14
C GLY A 110 4.35 8.50 14.31
N SER A 111 3.53 9.53 14.05
CA SER A 111 2.71 10.17 15.09
C SER A 111 1.64 9.22 15.63
N LEU A 112 1.05 8.37 14.79
CA LEU A 112 0.16 7.30 15.21
C LEU A 112 0.89 6.26 16.08
N GLY A 113 2.11 5.86 15.67
CA GLY A 113 2.96 4.96 16.44
C GLY A 113 3.32 5.51 17.82
N LEU A 114 3.54 6.83 17.92
CA LEU A 114 3.80 7.51 19.19
C LEU A 114 2.56 7.50 20.10
N ILE A 115 1.36 7.76 19.56
CA ILE A 115 0.11 7.69 20.33
C ILE A 115 -0.11 6.26 20.85
N GLU A 116 0.17 5.24 20.03
CA GLU A 116 0.06 3.85 20.45
C GLU A 116 1.11 3.48 21.50
N ALA A 117 2.33 4.05 21.42
CA ALA A 117 3.33 3.93 22.46
C ALA A 117 2.83 4.51 23.79
N MET A 118 2.17 5.68 23.78
CA MET A 118 1.61 6.26 25.01
C MET A 118 0.53 5.36 25.65
N ARG A 119 -0.30 4.71 24.83
CA ARG A 119 -1.35 3.79 25.32
C ARG A 119 -0.78 2.52 25.95
N SER A 120 0.28 1.97 25.36
CA SER A 120 0.84 0.67 25.75
C SER A 120 2.00 0.76 26.76
N PHE A 121 2.59 1.94 26.97
CA PHE A 121 3.80 2.12 27.78
C PHE A 121 3.67 1.56 29.21
N GLN A 122 2.58 1.89 29.92
CA GLN A 122 2.38 1.47 31.32
C GLN A 122 2.31 -0.06 31.48
N GLY A 123 1.86 -0.79 30.44
CA GLY A 123 1.83 -2.24 30.41
C GLY A 123 3.11 -2.91 29.89
N SER A 124 4.07 -2.13 29.39
CA SER A 124 5.26 -2.67 28.70
C SER A 124 6.35 -3.18 29.67
N GLY A 125 6.37 -2.70 30.92
CA GLY A 125 7.44 -2.98 31.87
C GLY A 125 8.77 -2.24 31.58
N VAL A 126 8.80 -1.35 30.59
CA VAL A 126 9.96 -0.52 30.26
C VAL A 126 10.03 0.71 31.16
N ARG A 127 11.24 1.11 31.58
CA ARG A 127 11.44 2.28 32.46
C ARG A 127 11.54 3.61 31.72
N ASP A 128 12.11 3.58 30.51
CA ASP A 128 12.35 4.78 29.71
C ASP A 128 11.33 4.87 28.57
N PHE A 129 10.48 5.89 28.62
CA PHE A 129 9.48 6.14 27.61
C PHE A 129 10.10 6.55 26.27
N ASP A 130 11.22 7.27 26.26
CA ASP A 130 11.78 7.80 25.01
C ASP A 130 12.35 6.69 24.15
N ALA A 131 13.09 5.75 24.76
CA ALA A 131 13.56 4.55 24.08
C ALA A 131 12.40 3.68 23.57
N PHE A 132 11.35 3.52 24.38
CA PHE A 132 10.16 2.74 24.00
C PHE A 132 9.41 3.40 22.83
N ALA A 133 9.23 4.71 22.88
CA ALA A 133 8.58 5.48 21.84
C ALA A 133 9.35 5.43 20.53
N GLU A 134 10.68 5.59 20.56
CA GLU A 134 11.52 5.50 19.36
C GLU A 134 11.37 4.15 18.65
N GLN A 135 11.35 3.05 19.41
CA GLN A 135 11.11 1.71 18.85
C GLN A 135 9.71 1.61 18.22
N LYS A 136 8.66 2.01 18.93
CA LYS A 136 7.26 1.90 18.46
C LYS A 136 6.98 2.75 17.23
N VAL A 137 7.54 3.96 17.20
CA VAL A 137 7.44 4.87 16.05
C VAL A 137 8.13 4.26 14.83
N GLY A 138 9.33 3.69 15.01
CA GLY A 138 10.04 3.01 13.93
C GLY A 138 9.29 1.79 13.39
N GLU A 139 8.79 0.92 14.29
CA GLU A 139 7.98 -0.26 13.94
C GLU A 139 6.74 0.12 13.12
N GLN A 140 6.02 1.17 13.53
CA GLN A 140 4.82 1.64 12.83
C GLN A 140 5.16 2.15 11.42
N MET A 141 6.20 2.98 11.27
CA MET A 141 6.63 3.47 9.96
C MET A 141 7.08 2.33 9.04
N ASP A 142 7.86 1.37 9.55
CA ASP A 142 8.34 0.24 8.75
C ASP A 142 7.19 -0.70 8.34
N ALA A 143 6.16 -0.84 9.18
CA ALA A 143 4.93 -1.56 8.83
C ALA A 143 4.13 -0.84 7.74
N ALA A 144 3.99 0.48 7.82
CA ALA A 144 3.30 1.27 6.79
C ALA A 144 3.99 1.19 5.42
N ILE A 145 5.33 1.29 5.41
CA ILE A 145 6.15 1.10 4.20
C ILE A 145 5.90 -0.29 3.58
N ALA A 146 5.90 -1.34 4.41
CA ALA A 146 5.69 -2.70 3.94
C ALA A 146 4.28 -2.91 3.37
N ALA A 147 3.27 -2.29 3.98
CA ALA A 147 1.88 -2.34 3.53
C ALA A 147 1.72 -1.65 2.16
N GLU A 148 2.28 -0.45 2.00
CA GLU A 148 2.26 0.27 0.71
C GLU A 148 2.95 -0.54 -0.39
N ALA A 149 4.14 -1.08 -0.10
CA ALA A 149 4.86 -1.93 -1.04
C ALA A 149 4.05 -3.20 -1.40
N ALA A 150 3.24 -3.74 -0.50
CA ALA A 150 2.36 -4.86 -0.78
C ALA A 150 1.18 -4.45 -1.67
N ALA A 151 0.57 -3.30 -1.43
CA ALA A 151 -0.52 -2.76 -2.23
C ALA A 151 -0.09 -2.51 -3.69
N VAL A 152 1.11 -1.92 -3.89
CA VAL A 152 1.69 -1.73 -5.23
C VAL A 152 1.87 -3.06 -5.94
N ARG A 153 2.43 -4.07 -5.28
CA ARG A 153 2.60 -5.41 -5.86
C ARG A 153 1.27 -6.07 -6.24
N GLU A 154 0.24 -5.92 -5.41
CA GLU A 154 -1.09 -6.45 -5.70
C GLU A 154 -1.70 -5.76 -6.94
N ALA A 155 -1.56 -4.43 -7.04
CA ALA A 155 -1.99 -3.68 -8.21
C ALA A 155 -1.26 -4.12 -9.49
N GLU A 156 0.05 -4.32 -9.45
CA GLU A 156 0.83 -4.85 -10.59
C GLU A 156 0.33 -6.23 -11.05
N GLN A 157 0.04 -7.13 -10.12
CA GLN A 157 -0.51 -8.45 -10.43
C GLN A 157 -1.91 -8.35 -11.06
N LEU A 158 -2.74 -7.43 -10.59
CA LEU A 158 -4.07 -7.19 -11.17
C LEU A 158 -3.97 -6.64 -12.60
N VAL A 159 -3.07 -5.67 -12.84
CA VAL A 159 -2.81 -5.14 -14.20
C VAL A 159 -2.32 -6.24 -15.14
N ALA A 160 -1.42 -7.10 -14.68
CA ALA A 160 -0.98 -8.26 -15.45
C ALA A 160 -2.15 -9.21 -15.80
N ALA A 161 -3.03 -9.48 -14.83
CA ALA A 161 -4.23 -10.29 -15.05
C ALA A 161 -5.18 -9.64 -16.08
N CYS A 162 -5.45 -8.34 -15.98
CA CYS A 162 -6.25 -7.60 -16.97
C CYS A 162 -5.70 -7.75 -18.40
N ASN A 163 -4.38 -7.64 -18.55
CA ASN A 163 -3.71 -7.79 -19.85
C ASN A 163 -3.82 -9.20 -20.41
N ASP A 164 -3.64 -10.23 -19.57
CA ASP A 164 -3.80 -11.62 -19.99
C ASP A 164 -5.25 -11.94 -20.36
N TYR A 165 -6.22 -11.43 -19.61
CA TYR A 165 -7.64 -11.54 -19.91
C TYR A 165 -8.00 -10.97 -21.29
N GLU A 166 -7.62 -9.73 -21.57
CA GLU A 166 -7.90 -9.10 -22.87
C GLU A 166 -7.20 -9.82 -24.03
N ARG A 167 -5.96 -10.28 -23.83
CA ARG A 167 -5.24 -11.08 -24.84
C ARG A 167 -6.00 -12.35 -25.19
N VAL A 168 -6.43 -13.11 -24.19
CA VAL A 168 -7.17 -14.37 -24.40
C VAL A 168 -8.56 -14.12 -24.98
N LYS A 169 -9.26 -13.10 -24.52
CA LYS A 169 -10.56 -12.69 -25.06
C LYS A 169 -10.48 -12.36 -26.55
N ILE A 170 -9.47 -11.62 -26.98
CA ILE A 170 -9.24 -11.31 -28.41
C ILE A 170 -8.92 -12.59 -29.19
N LEU A 171 -8.06 -13.46 -28.66
CA LEU A 171 -7.70 -14.73 -29.28
C LEU A 171 -8.93 -15.62 -29.48
N LEU A 172 -9.70 -15.87 -28.43
CA LEU A 172 -10.90 -16.69 -28.49
C LEU A 172 -11.97 -16.08 -29.39
N ARG A 173 -12.14 -14.75 -29.38
CA ARG A 173 -13.07 -14.07 -30.30
C ARG A 173 -12.71 -14.35 -31.77
N ARG A 174 -11.41 -14.35 -32.10
CA ARG A 174 -10.94 -14.67 -33.46
C ARG A 174 -11.17 -16.14 -33.80
N THR A 175 -10.86 -17.06 -32.88
CA THR A 175 -11.00 -18.50 -33.11
C THR A 175 -12.46 -18.96 -33.18
N LEU A 176 -13.32 -18.43 -32.30
CA LEU A 176 -14.73 -18.82 -32.20
C LEU A 176 -15.64 -18.03 -33.15
N GLN A 177 -15.15 -16.94 -33.75
CA GLN A 177 -15.93 -16.00 -34.58
C GLN A 177 -17.18 -15.41 -33.88
N ARG A 178 -17.20 -15.44 -32.55
CA ARG A 178 -18.23 -14.84 -31.70
C ARG A 178 -17.60 -14.28 -30.42
N THR A 179 -18.38 -13.57 -29.62
CA THR A 179 -17.92 -13.17 -28.29
C THR A 179 -17.72 -14.42 -27.41
N PRO A 180 -16.53 -14.62 -26.81
CA PRO A 180 -16.30 -15.73 -25.89
C PRO A 180 -17.03 -15.49 -24.57
N THR A 181 -17.45 -16.58 -23.94
CA THR A 181 -18.05 -16.57 -22.59
C THR A 181 -16.97 -16.49 -21.52
N GLU A 182 -17.33 -16.03 -20.32
CA GLU A 182 -16.41 -15.99 -19.17
C GLU A 182 -15.85 -17.37 -18.83
N ALA A 183 -16.65 -18.42 -18.96
CA ALA A 183 -16.23 -19.80 -18.72
C ALA A 183 -15.15 -20.26 -19.71
N GLU A 184 -15.29 -19.93 -21.00
CA GLU A 184 -14.30 -20.28 -22.04
C GLU A 184 -12.98 -19.52 -21.84
N ILE A 185 -13.04 -18.26 -21.42
CA ILE A 185 -11.85 -17.47 -21.08
C ILE A 185 -11.18 -18.04 -19.83
N ALA A 186 -11.97 -18.38 -18.80
CA ALA A 186 -11.49 -18.96 -17.56
C ALA A 186 -10.78 -20.30 -17.80
N GLU A 187 -11.37 -21.17 -18.61
CA GLU A 187 -10.76 -22.44 -19.01
C GLU A 187 -9.42 -22.22 -19.72
N LYS A 188 -9.36 -21.25 -20.65
CA LYS A 188 -8.13 -20.97 -21.41
C LYS A 188 -7.02 -20.35 -20.56
N LEU A 189 -7.37 -19.59 -19.53
CA LEU A 189 -6.43 -18.96 -18.58
C LEU A 189 -6.11 -19.83 -17.36
N GLU A 190 -6.78 -20.98 -17.21
CA GLU A 190 -6.72 -21.83 -16.02
C GLU A 190 -7.12 -21.07 -14.74
N TRP A 191 -8.11 -20.19 -14.84
CA TRP A 191 -8.66 -19.42 -13.73
C TRP A 191 -10.03 -19.95 -13.30
N SER A 192 -10.43 -19.66 -12.07
CA SER A 192 -11.83 -19.82 -11.66
C SER A 192 -12.72 -18.85 -12.43
N VAL A 193 -13.96 -19.24 -12.74
CA VAL A 193 -14.94 -18.36 -13.40
C VAL A 193 -15.15 -17.06 -12.61
N ASP A 194 -15.18 -17.12 -11.27
CA ASP A 194 -15.38 -15.92 -10.44
C ASP A 194 -14.23 -14.91 -10.52
N ARG A 195 -12.97 -15.38 -10.49
CA ARG A 195 -11.79 -14.53 -10.76
C ARG A 195 -11.88 -13.89 -12.14
N THR A 196 -12.23 -14.67 -13.16
CA THR A 196 -12.35 -14.16 -14.55
C THR A 196 -13.43 -13.10 -14.66
N ARG A 197 -14.58 -13.30 -14.00
CA ARG A 197 -15.67 -12.32 -13.93
C ARG A 197 -15.23 -11.03 -13.23
N TYR A 198 -14.53 -11.15 -12.11
CA TYR A 198 -13.98 -9.99 -11.39
C TYR A 198 -13.03 -9.18 -12.29
N VAL A 199 -12.06 -9.83 -12.93
CA VAL A 199 -11.13 -9.15 -13.86
C VAL A 199 -11.87 -8.54 -15.04
N ALA A 200 -12.89 -9.22 -15.58
CA ALA A 200 -13.71 -8.71 -16.67
C ALA A 200 -14.45 -7.43 -16.27
N GLN A 201 -15.00 -7.37 -15.05
CA GLN A 201 -15.64 -6.17 -14.50
C GLN A 201 -14.64 -5.03 -14.35
N VAL A 202 -13.47 -5.28 -13.76
CA VAL A 202 -12.40 -4.27 -13.60
C VAL A 202 -12.01 -3.67 -14.96
N VAL A 203 -11.82 -4.50 -15.99
CA VAL A 203 -11.49 -4.04 -17.34
C VAL A 203 -12.63 -3.23 -17.96
N ALA A 204 -13.88 -3.66 -17.79
CA ALA A 204 -15.05 -2.95 -18.31
C ALA A 204 -15.20 -1.57 -17.66
N ASP A 205 -15.02 -1.48 -16.34
CA ASP A 205 -15.10 -0.22 -15.60
C ASP A 205 -13.94 0.72 -15.89
N ALA A 206 -12.74 0.18 -16.16
CA ALA A 206 -11.61 0.98 -16.63
C ALA A 206 -11.89 1.61 -18.01
N ARG A 207 -12.51 0.87 -18.94
CA ARG A 207 -12.91 1.41 -20.26
C ARG A 207 -13.97 2.48 -20.14
N ARG A 208 -14.99 2.24 -19.32
CA ARG A 208 -16.09 3.19 -19.10
C ARG A 208 -15.57 4.55 -18.64
N ARG A 209 -14.68 4.56 -17.64
CA ARG A 209 -14.05 5.79 -17.15
C ARG A 209 -13.28 6.52 -18.24
N HIS A 210 -12.50 5.80 -19.04
CA HIS A 210 -11.77 6.39 -20.15
C HIS A 210 -12.69 6.98 -21.23
N ASP A 211 -13.76 6.27 -21.59
CA ASP A 211 -14.74 6.74 -22.57
C ASP A 211 -15.47 7.99 -22.07
N GLU A 212 -15.83 8.05 -20.78
CA GLU A 212 -16.44 9.23 -20.14
C GLU A 212 -15.51 10.45 -20.15
N GLU A 213 -14.22 10.26 -19.86
CA GLU A 213 -13.21 11.32 -19.94
C GLU A 213 -13.02 11.86 -21.36
N LEU A 214 -13.03 10.98 -22.38
CA LEU A 214 -12.92 11.37 -23.79
C LEU A 214 -14.12 12.18 -24.28
N LEU A 215 -15.32 11.87 -23.77
CA LEU A 215 -16.56 12.55 -24.14
C LEU A 215 -16.79 13.86 -23.37
N ALA A 216 -16.01 14.13 -22.33
CA ALA A 216 -16.07 15.35 -21.53
C ALA A 216 -15.20 16.50 -22.09
N LEU A 217 -14.46 16.27 -23.20
CA LEU A 217 -13.66 17.24 -23.95
C LEU A 217 -14.42 17.81 -25.15
#